data_AF-A0A1Q3AGL5-F1
#
_entry.id   AF-A0A1Q3AGL5-F1
#
_cell.length_a   1.000
_cell.length_b   1.000
_cell.length_c   1.000
_cell.angle_alpha   90.00
_cell.angle_beta   90.00
_cell.angle_gamma   90.00
#
_symmetry.space_group_name_H-M   'P 1'
#
loop_
_entity.id
_entity.type
_entity.pdbx_description
1 polymer ?
#
loop_
_entity_poly.entity_id
_entity_poly.type
_entity_poly.pdbx_seq_one_letter_code
_entity_poly.pdbx_strand_id
1 'polypeptide(L)'
;MDFTSDSRVGSQSGRPQEEVPSGSSSGSSELNPEQELLLRLQDAKDSLLSKRNALVREIGTLQSKESPVEYKRTALLDLAELVPTSSSVRETKSSTAFQDGSTAVQEELRHKHDCLPLLNMDLRLSYLRETYPYASLVLVDSSNLHVEFTRRPNDYFQLDLQLPQGPAVLSTNVRWPLRKLEGCSNPTAILQGCYEFDRLRCKRDGIFQQIWSSLQAKGVSHRISGSLLSLWRNDLLLQLRLEIEIKDLFPQTHLQARLFKNEKPLSSPDVQRILQGLMQEYGVVRGVLELCRSCFI
;
A
#
# COMPACT_ATOMS: atom_id res chain seq x y z
N MET A 1 -18.54 -34.47 -46.54
CA MET A 1 -19.23 -34.50 -45.23
C MET A 1 -18.89 -33.18 -44.57
N ASP A 2 -19.51 -32.03 -44.89
CA ASP A 2 -20.91 -31.71 -45.23
C ASP A 2 -21.90 -32.28 -44.20
N PHE A 3 -22.84 -31.56 -43.60
CA PHE A 3 -23.30 -30.16 -43.72
C PHE A 3 -24.37 -29.95 -42.60
N THR A 4 -24.47 -28.75 -42.00
CA THR A 4 -25.71 -28.04 -41.54
C THR A 4 -26.63 -28.68 -40.46
N SER A 5 -27.47 -28.00 -39.68
CA SER A 5 -27.94 -26.60 -39.57
C SER A 5 -28.81 -26.45 -38.31
N ASP A 6 -28.95 -25.20 -37.83
CA ASP A 6 -30.16 -24.51 -37.32
C ASP A 6 -31.18 -25.28 -36.44
N SER A 7 -31.69 -24.74 -35.33
CA SER A 7 -32.60 -23.59 -35.35
C SER A 7 -32.98 -23.10 -33.94
N ARG A 8 -33.15 -21.78 -33.86
CA ARG A 8 -33.89 -21.01 -32.84
C ARG A 8 -35.32 -21.54 -32.68
N VAL A 9 -36.00 -21.22 -31.56
CA VAL A 9 -37.32 -20.53 -31.57
C VAL A 9 -37.58 -19.96 -30.16
N GLY A 10 -37.67 -18.63 -30.09
CA GLY A 10 -38.32 -17.90 -29.01
C GLY A 10 -39.82 -17.74 -29.30
N SER A 11 -40.55 -17.39 -28.24
CA SER A 11 -41.95 -17.02 -28.19
C SER A 11 -42.50 -16.31 -29.44
N GLN A 12 -43.67 -16.73 -29.91
CA GLN A 12 -44.74 -15.80 -30.29
C GLN A 12 -46.12 -16.45 -30.22
N SER A 13 -47.07 -15.61 -29.81
CA SER A 13 -48.50 -15.80 -29.66
C SER A 13 -49.23 -16.24 -30.94
N GLY A 14 -50.24 -17.10 -30.79
CA GLY A 14 -51.27 -17.35 -31.80
C GLY A 14 -52.46 -18.08 -31.17
N ARG A 15 -53.66 -17.48 -31.28
CA ARG A 15 -54.95 -17.87 -30.70
C ARG A 15 -55.60 -19.06 -31.48
N PRO A 16 -56.78 -19.58 -31.06
CA PRO A 16 -57.05 -21.02 -30.90
C PRO A 16 -57.89 -21.64 -32.02
N GLN A 17 -57.96 -22.97 -32.06
CA GLN A 17 -59.09 -23.68 -32.67
C GLN A 17 -59.55 -24.83 -31.79
N GLU A 18 -60.88 -24.87 -31.66
CA GLU A 18 -61.71 -25.82 -30.93
C GLU A 18 -61.58 -27.24 -31.48
N GLU A 19 -61.67 -28.24 -30.60
CA GLU A 19 -62.59 -29.37 -30.79
C GLU A 19 -62.84 -30.08 -29.44
N VAL A 20 -64.12 -30.23 -29.12
CA VAL A 20 -64.70 -30.99 -28.00
C VAL A 20 -65.17 -32.32 -28.63
N PRO A 21 -65.04 -33.50 -27.98
CA PRO A 21 -66.12 -33.97 -27.10
C PRO A 21 -65.70 -34.67 -25.81
N SER A 22 -66.35 -34.22 -24.74
CA SER A 22 -67.17 -35.00 -23.81
C SER A 22 -66.62 -36.29 -23.19
N GLY A 23 -66.32 -36.21 -21.89
CA GLY A 23 -66.20 -37.35 -20.98
C GLY A 23 -66.31 -36.88 -19.53
N SER A 24 -67.52 -36.89 -19.00
CA SER A 24 -67.88 -36.55 -17.62
C SER A 24 -67.31 -37.54 -16.59
N SER A 25 -66.65 -37.05 -15.53
CA SER A 25 -66.85 -37.57 -14.16
C SER A 25 -66.10 -36.72 -13.12
N SER A 26 -66.87 -36.21 -12.17
CA SER A 26 -66.44 -35.81 -10.83
C SER A 26 -65.46 -36.81 -10.20
N GLY A 27 -64.29 -36.33 -9.78
CA GLY A 27 -63.34 -37.12 -9.00
C GLY A 27 -62.26 -36.22 -8.42
N SER A 28 -62.19 -36.16 -7.09
CA SER A 28 -61.14 -35.54 -6.29
C SER A 28 -59.74 -35.77 -6.86
N SER A 29 -59.13 -34.73 -7.45
CA SER A 29 -57.72 -34.76 -7.84
C SER A 29 -56.85 -34.56 -6.61
N GLU A 30 -56.62 -35.64 -5.88
CA GLU A 30 -55.41 -35.79 -5.06
C GLU A 30 -54.21 -35.55 -5.99
N LEU A 31 -53.41 -34.52 -5.70
CA LEU A 31 -52.24 -34.16 -6.49
C LEU A 31 -51.27 -35.35 -6.49
N ASN A 32 -50.78 -35.73 -7.66
CA ASN A 32 -49.75 -36.76 -7.79
C ASN A 32 -48.54 -36.39 -6.90
N PRO A 33 -47.90 -37.35 -6.22
CA PRO A 33 -46.79 -37.08 -5.29
C PRO A 33 -45.61 -36.37 -5.97
N GLU A 34 -45.43 -36.56 -7.28
CA GLU A 34 -44.43 -35.86 -8.08
C GLU A 34 -44.76 -34.38 -8.28
N GLN A 35 -46.05 -34.03 -8.42
CA GLN A 35 -46.51 -32.64 -8.54
C GLN A 35 -46.37 -31.90 -7.21
N GLU A 36 -46.60 -32.58 -6.09
CA GLU A 36 -46.37 -32.01 -4.75
C GLU A 36 -44.88 -31.72 -4.52
N LEU A 37 -43.99 -32.63 -4.94
CA LEU A 37 -42.55 -32.46 -4.83
C LEU A 37 -42.03 -31.32 -5.72
N LEU A 38 -42.56 -31.19 -6.93
CA LEU A 38 -42.24 -30.10 -7.84
C LEU A 38 -42.68 -28.74 -7.26
N LEU A 39 -43.86 -28.68 -6.64
CA LEU A 39 -44.34 -27.48 -5.97
C LEU A 39 -43.43 -27.08 -4.79
N ARG A 40 -43.01 -28.05 -3.96
CA ARG A 40 -42.07 -27.80 -2.86
C ARG A 40 -40.71 -27.32 -3.35
N LEU A 41 -40.20 -27.85 -4.45
CA LEU A 41 -38.94 -27.39 -5.05
C LEU A 41 -39.07 -25.98 -5.63
N GLN A 42 -40.24 -25.63 -6.16
CA GLN A 42 -40.52 -24.29 -6.67
C GLN A 42 -40.63 -23.27 -5.54
N ASP A 43 -41.31 -23.61 -4.44
CA ASP A 43 -41.35 -22.79 -3.22
C ASP A 43 -39.95 -22.61 -2.61
N ALA A 44 -39.13 -23.66 -2.60
CA ALA A 44 -37.75 -23.60 -2.13
C ALA A 44 -36.88 -22.68 -3.02
N LYS A 45 -37.05 -22.77 -4.35
CA LYS A 45 -36.38 -21.88 -5.30
C LYS A 45 -36.77 -20.43 -5.05
N ASP A 46 -38.04 -20.14 -4.87
CA ASP A 46 -38.53 -18.77 -4.67
C ASP A 46 -38.09 -18.21 -3.29
N SER A 47 -38.02 -19.07 -2.26
CA SER A 47 -37.40 -18.71 -0.98
C SER A 47 -35.92 -18.39 -1.10
N LEU A 48 -35.16 -19.16 -1.89
CA LEU A 48 -33.73 -18.88 -2.12
C LEU A 48 -33.50 -17.62 -2.95
N LEU A 49 -34.34 -17.37 -3.95
CA LEU A 49 -34.28 -16.13 -4.74
C LEU A 49 -34.61 -14.90 -3.90
N SER A 50 -35.60 -14.98 -3.00
CA SER A 50 -35.90 -13.88 -2.08
C SER A 50 -34.75 -13.63 -1.09
N LYS A 51 -34.11 -14.68 -0.55
CA LYS A 51 -32.90 -14.56 0.29
C LYS A 51 -31.73 -13.94 -0.46
N ARG A 52 -31.47 -14.38 -1.70
CA ARG A 52 -30.44 -13.78 -2.56
C ARG A 52 -30.71 -12.29 -2.77
N ASN A 53 -31.94 -11.92 -3.11
CA ASN A 53 -32.29 -10.53 -3.37
C ASN A 53 -32.27 -9.66 -2.10
N ALA A 54 -32.47 -10.24 -0.92
CA ALA A 54 -32.26 -9.55 0.36
C ALA A 54 -30.76 -9.29 0.60
N LEU A 55 -29.91 -10.32 0.44
CA LEU A 55 -28.46 -10.20 0.61
C LEU A 55 -27.82 -9.22 -0.39
N VAL A 56 -28.26 -9.22 -1.64
CA VAL A 56 -27.77 -8.26 -2.65
C VAL A 56 -28.12 -6.82 -2.26
N ARG A 57 -29.31 -6.58 -1.70
CA ARG A 57 -29.68 -5.26 -1.19
C ARG A 57 -28.84 -4.87 0.02
N GLU A 58 -28.58 -5.81 0.92
CA GLU A 58 -27.73 -5.58 2.09
C GLU A 58 -26.29 -5.24 1.69
N ILE A 59 -25.70 -5.97 0.73
CA ILE A 59 -24.39 -5.66 0.13
C ILE A 59 -24.39 -4.26 -0.47
N GLY A 60 -25.41 -3.89 -1.24
CA GLY A 60 -25.53 -2.54 -1.80
C GLY A 60 -25.57 -1.44 -0.73
N THR A 61 -26.29 -1.68 0.39
CA THR A 61 -26.33 -0.72 1.50
C THR A 61 -25.00 -0.60 2.24
N LEU A 62 -24.26 -1.71 2.40
CA LEU A 62 -22.94 -1.70 3.04
C LEU A 62 -21.89 -1.01 2.15
N GLN A 63 -21.89 -1.28 0.85
CA GLN A 63 -21.02 -0.62 -0.12
C GLN A 63 -21.28 0.90 -0.22
N SER A 64 -22.51 1.36 0.01
CA SER A 64 -22.84 2.79 0.05
C SER A 64 -22.43 3.51 1.34
N LYS A 65 -22.15 2.76 2.42
CA LYS A 65 -21.76 3.30 3.74
C LYS A 65 -20.26 3.32 3.96
N GLU A 66 -19.49 2.55 3.20
CA GLU A 66 -18.04 2.56 3.26
C GLU A 66 -17.50 3.67 2.32
N SER A 67 -16.75 4.61 2.89
CA SER A 67 -15.82 5.44 2.11
C SER A 67 -14.86 4.52 1.35
N PRO A 68 -14.46 4.82 0.11
CA PRO A 68 -13.59 3.94 -0.67
C PRO A 68 -12.29 3.72 0.10
N VAL A 69 -12.19 2.55 0.73
CA VAL A 69 -10.91 2.03 1.20
C VAL A 69 -10.17 1.72 -0.09
N GLU A 70 -9.16 2.54 -0.39
CA GLU A 70 -8.14 2.24 -1.40
C GLU A 70 -7.44 0.95 -0.97
N TYR A 71 -8.03 -0.18 -1.33
CA TYR A 71 -7.29 -1.43 -1.42
C TYR A 71 -6.27 -1.18 -2.52
N LYS A 72 -5.01 -0.96 -2.15
CA LYS A 72 -3.88 -1.09 -3.07
C LYS A 72 -3.99 -2.48 -3.69
N ARG A 73 -4.54 -2.53 -4.90
CA ARG A 73 -4.69 -3.74 -5.67
C ARG A 73 -3.32 -4.38 -5.77
N THR A 74 -3.24 -5.66 -5.41
CA THR A 74 -2.02 -6.43 -5.62
C THR A 74 -1.78 -6.49 -7.12
N ALA A 75 -0.56 -6.18 -7.57
CA ALA A 75 -0.18 -6.04 -8.99
C ALA A 75 -0.65 -7.20 -9.91
N LEU A 76 -0.88 -8.40 -9.38
CA LEU A 76 -1.40 -9.54 -10.13
C LEU A 76 -2.87 -9.38 -10.57
N LEU A 77 -3.69 -8.66 -9.83
CA LEU A 77 -5.10 -8.40 -10.18
C LEU A 77 -5.21 -7.34 -11.28
N ASP A 78 -4.34 -6.32 -11.28
CA ASP A 78 -4.30 -5.31 -12.34
C ASP A 78 -3.86 -5.92 -13.69
N LEU A 79 -2.98 -6.93 -13.67
CA LEU A 79 -2.58 -7.66 -14.87
C LEU A 79 -3.71 -8.54 -15.44
N ALA A 80 -4.60 -9.06 -14.58
CA ALA A 80 -5.75 -9.86 -15.01
C ALA A 80 -6.82 -9.02 -15.73
N GLU A 81 -6.96 -7.73 -15.39
CA GLU A 81 -7.87 -6.79 -16.06
C GLU A 81 -7.37 -6.38 -17.48
N LEU A 82 -6.06 -6.52 -17.74
CA LEU A 82 -5.44 -6.19 -19.03
C LEU A 82 -5.54 -7.31 -20.07
N VAL A 83 -5.97 -8.52 -19.68
CA VAL A 83 -6.22 -9.61 -20.60
C VAL A 83 -7.63 -9.43 -21.19
N PRO A 84 -7.78 -9.12 -22.49
CA PRO A 84 -9.10 -8.94 -23.07
C PRO A 84 -9.92 -10.23 -22.98
N THR A 85 -11.08 -10.17 -22.33
CA THR A 85 -12.07 -11.25 -22.22
C THR A 85 -12.87 -11.48 -23.51
N SER A 86 -12.54 -10.78 -24.60
CA SER A 86 -13.18 -10.98 -25.89
C SER A 86 -12.63 -12.22 -26.58
N SER A 87 -13.31 -13.33 -26.36
CA SER A 87 -13.25 -14.59 -27.08
C SER A 87 -13.70 -14.47 -28.56
N SER A 88 -13.07 -13.58 -29.33
CA SER A 88 -13.39 -13.41 -30.76
C SER A 88 -12.20 -13.01 -31.64
N VAL A 89 -10.98 -13.42 -31.29
CA VAL A 89 -9.86 -13.36 -32.25
C VAL A 89 -9.56 -14.79 -32.68
N ARG A 90 -9.94 -15.08 -33.93
CA ARG A 90 -9.57 -16.28 -34.68
C ARG A 90 -8.12 -16.64 -34.39
N GLU A 91 -7.89 -17.93 -34.18
CA GLU A 91 -6.56 -18.56 -34.15
C GLU A 91 -5.80 -18.25 -35.45
N THR A 92 -5.17 -17.08 -35.51
CA THR A 92 -4.11 -16.82 -36.46
C THR A 92 -2.88 -17.55 -35.95
N LYS A 93 -2.61 -18.67 -36.62
CA LYS A 93 -1.31 -19.35 -36.79
C LYS A 93 -0.21 -18.78 -35.90
N SER A 94 0.32 -19.66 -35.05
CA SER A 94 1.54 -19.49 -34.25
C SER A 94 2.71 -18.93 -35.07
N SER A 95 2.74 -17.61 -35.27
CA SER A 95 3.97 -16.91 -35.57
C SER A 95 4.69 -16.78 -34.24
N THR A 96 5.91 -17.31 -34.16
CA THR A 96 6.84 -16.95 -33.09
C THR A 96 6.95 -15.44 -33.04
N ALA A 97 6.23 -14.80 -32.11
CA ALA A 97 6.28 -13.37 -31.90
C ALA A 97 7.56 -13.05 -31.15
N PHE A 98 8.37 -12.14 -31.69
CA PHE A 98 9.53 -11.62 -30.98
C PHE A 98 9.05 -10.56 -30.00
N GLN A 99 9.28 -10.80 -28.71
CA GLN A 99 8.99 -9.84 -27.64
C GLN A 99 10.27 -9.09 -27.27
N ASP A 100 10.17 -7.76 -27.21
CA ASP A 100 11.20 -6.89 -26.67
C ASP A 100 10.66 -5.95 -25.58
N GLY A 101 11.54 -5.12 -25.01
CA GLY A 101 11.19 -4.19 -23.93
C GLY A 101 10.24 -3.05 -24.32
N SER A 102 9.94 -2.87 -25.61
CA SER A 102 9.00 -1.87 -26.14
C SER A 102 7.63 -2.44 -26.48
N THR A 103 7.47 -3.77 -26.41
CA THR A 103 6.21 -4.47 -26.68
C THR A 103 5.10 -4.02 -25.73
N ALA A 104 3.90 -3.78 -26.26
CA ALA A 104 2.75 -3.41 -25.44
C ALA A 104 2.38 -4.53 -24.45
N VAL A 105 1.98 -4.15 -23.23
CA VAL A 105 1.68 -5.11 -22.14
C VAL A 105 0.64 -6.15 -22.55
N GLN A 106 -0.40 -5.77 -23.31
CA GLN A 106 -1.44 -6.70 -23.75
C GLN A 106 -0.91 -7.76 -24.73
N GLU A 107 0.03 -7.40 -25.61
CA GLU A 107 0.68 -8.36 -26.51
C GLU A 107 1.67 -9.26 -25.77
N GLU A 108 2.36 -8.73 -24.77
CA GLU A 108 3.25 -9.50 -23.92
C GLU A 108 2.47 -10.57 -23.15
N LEU A 109 1.36 -10.17 -22.50
CA LEU A 109 0.50 -11.04 -21.71
C LEU A 109 -0.12 -12.19 -22.52
N ARG A 110 -0.40 -11.98 -23.82
CA ARG A 110 -0.96 -13.03 -24.70
C ARG A 110 -0.04 -14.22 -24.88
N HIS A 111 1.27 -13.99 -24.83
CA HIS A 111 2.28 -15.05 -24.99
C HIS A 111 3.03 -15.32 -23.68
N LYS A 112 2.52 -14.79 -22.56
CA LYS A 112 3.11 -14.96 -21.23
C LYS A 112 2.72 -16.32 -20.66
N HIS A 113 3.53 -17.33 -20.97
CA HIS A 113 3.35 -18.70 -20.47
C HIS A 113 4.38 -19.06 -19.38
N ASP A 114 5.33 -18.17 -19.11
CA ASP A 114 6.41 -18.35 -18.16
C ASP A 114 6.24 -17.50 -16.89
N CYS A 115 6.93 -17.89 -15.82
CA CYS A 115 6.93 -17.16 -14.54
C CYS A 115 7.98 -16.03 -14.49
N LEU A 116 8.57 -15.63 -15.62
CA LEU A 116 9.55 -14.55 -15.64
C LEU A 116 8.86 -13.19 -15.47
N PRO A 117 9.55 -12.16 -14.96
CA PRO A 117 9.02 -10.79 -14.96
C PRO A 117 8.63 -10.34 -16.37
N LEU A 118 7.68 -9.40 -16.45
CA LEU A 118 7.35 -8.76 -17.72
C LEU A 118 8.57 -7.98 -18.25
N LEU A 119 8.77 -8.00 -19.56
CA LEU A 119 9.86 -7.34 -20.28
C LEU A 119 9.54 -5.88 -20.58
N ASN A 120 8.26 -5.51 -20.69
CA ASN A 120 7.85 -4.13 -20.94
C ASN A 120 8.57 -3.15 -19.99
N MET A 121 9.46 -2.33 -20.55
CA MET A 121 10.37 -1.49 -19.75
C MET A 121 9.65 -0.31 -19.11
N ASP A 122 8.60 0.22 -19.74
CA ASP A 122 7.81 1.33 -19.19
C ASP A 122 7.08 0.93 -17.91
N LEU A 123 6.45 -0.25 -17.91
CA LEU A 123 5.78 -0.82 -16.76
C LEU A 123 6.77 -1.18 -15.65
N ARG A 124 7.93 -1.75 -15.99
CA ARG A 124 8.98 -2.00 -14.99
C ARG A 124 9.48 -0.70 -14.37
N LEU A 125 9.70 0.33 -15.19
CA LEU A 125 10.15 1.63 -14.73
C LEU A 125 9.09 2.29 -13.85
N SER A 126 7.80 2.17 -14.17
CA SER A 126 6.72 2.70 -13.33
C SER A 126 6.72 2.03 -11.95
N TYR A 127 6.79 0.70 -11.88
CA TYR A 127 6.88 -0.02 -10.60
C TYR A 127 8.14 0.35 -9.80
N LEU A 128 9.29 0.53 -10.47
CA LEU A 128 10.52 0.96 -9.79
C LEU A 128 10.40 2.38 -9.22
N ARG A 129 9.78 3.30 -9.97
CA ARG A 129 9.50 4.67 -9.50
C ARG A 129 8.52 4.68 -8.33
N GLU A 130 7.50 3.84 -8.36
CA GLU A 130 6.54 3.69 -7.25
C GLU A 130 7.17 3.07 -6.00
N THR A 131 8.17 2.20 -6.17
CA THR A 131 8.90 1.58 -5.06
C THR A 131 9.79 2.60 -4.32
N TYR A 132 10.35 3.57 -5.06
CA TYR A 132 11.21 4.64 -4.54
C TYR A 132 10.65 6.03 -4.84
N PRO A 133 9.46 6.40 -4.32
CA PRO A 133 8.72 7.57 -4.76
C PRO A 133 9.35 8.92 -4.36
N TYR A 134 10.36 8.89 -3.49
CA TYR A 134 11.05 10.08 -2.98
C TYR A 134 12.54 10.11 -3.38
N ALA A 135 12.93 9.28 -4.36
CA ALA A 135 14.27 9.28 -4.91
C ALA A 135 14.19 9.45 -6.43
N SER A 136 14.77 10.53 -6.95
CA SER A 136 14.94 10.75 -8.38
C SER A 136 16.35 10.34 -8.77
N LEU A 137 16.47 9.40 -9.72
CA LEU A 137 17.76 8.91 -10.21
C LEU A 137 17.93 9.35 -11.66
N VAL A 138 19.03 10.04 -11.94
CA VAL A 138 19.39 10.54 -13.27
C VAL A 138 20.82 10.11 -13.57
N LEU A 139 21.00 9.35 -14.65
CA LEU A 139 22.34 9.09 -15.19
C LEU A 139 22.78 10.32 -15.99
N VAL A 140 23.84 10.98 -15.53
CA VAL A 140 24.44 12.14 -16.21
C VAL A 140 25.30 11.67 -17.39
N ASP A 141 26.05 10.59 -17.17
CA ASP A 141 26.77 9.84 -18.19
C ASP A 141 26.79 8.34 -17.82
N SER A 142 27.53 7.51 -18.57
CA SER A 142 27.63 6.07 -18.32
C SER A 142 28.28 5.69 -16.98
N SER A 143 28.92 6.65 -16.30
CA SER A 143 29.66 6.46 -15.07
C SER A 143 29.17 7.31 -13.90
N ASN A 144 28.35 8.34 -14.13
CA ASN A 144 27.95 9.29 -13.10
C ASN A 144 26.44 9.25 -12.89
N LEU A 145 26.06 8.86 -11.68
CA LEU A 145 24.69 8.79 -11.21
C LEU A 145 24.42 9.97 -10.27
N HIS A 146 23.49 10.82 -10.66
CA HIS A 146 22.92 11.87 -9.82
C HIS A 146 21.65 11.35 -9.15
N VAL A 147 21.56 11.51 -7.83
CA VAL A 147 20.39 11.09 -7.05
C VAL A 147 19.90 12.24 -6.18
N GLU A 148 18.60 12.52 -6.27
CA GLU A 148 17.94 13.54 -5.46
C GLU A 148 16.90 12.92 -4.53
N PHE A 149 17.01 13.21 -3.23
CA PHE A 149 16.12 12.71 -2.20
C PHE A 149 15.13 13.80 -1.77
N THR A 150 13.87 13.64 -2.15
CA THR A 150 12.84 14.71 -2.09
C THR A 150 11.77 14.47 -1.04
N ARG A 151 11.97 13.54 -0.09
CA ARG A 151 10.96 13.26 0.95
C ARG A 151 10.66 14.48 1.82
N ARG A 152 11.60 15.42 1.90
CA ARG A 152 11.39 16.78 2.44
C ARG A 152 11.43 17.80 1.32
N PRO A 153 10.31 18.49 1.02
CA PRO A 153 10.30 19.50 -0.04
C PRO A 153 11.18 20.71 0.29
N ASN A 154 11.29 21.07 1.58
CA ASN A 154 12.01 22.28 2.00
C ASN A 154 13.51 22.07 2.30
N ASP A 155 13.97 20.82 2.31
CA ASP A 155 15.34 20.45 2.70
C ASP A 155 15.71 19.09 2.10
N TYR A 156 15.62 19.03 0.77
CA TYR A 156 16.08 17.91 -0.03
C TYR A 156 17.61 17.88 -0.06
N PHE A 157 18.18 16.75 -0.43
CA PHE A 157 19.62 16.64 -0.63
C PHE A 157 19.94 15.77 -1.84
N GLN A 158 21.12 16.02 -2.39
CA GLN A 158 21.63 15.39 -3.58
C GLN A 158 22.88 14.56 -3.26
N LEU A 159 23.04 13.49 -4.02
CA LEU A 159 24.17 12.57 -4.02
C LEU A 159 24.65 12.41 -5.47
N ASP A 160 25.91 12.74 -5.71
CA ASP A 160 26.59 12.40 -6.95
C ASP A 160 27.48 11.19 -6.70
N LEU A 161 27.32 10.15 -7.52
CA LEU A 161 28.01 8.88 -7.36
C LEU A 161 28.68 8.49 -8.68
N GLN A 162 30.00 8.31 -8.63
CA GLN A 162 30.75 7.74 -9.74
C GLN A 162 30.77 6.21 -9.64
N LEU A 163 30.34 5.52 -10.70
CA LEU A 163 30.21 4.07 -10.84
C LEU A 163 31.38 3.52 -11.68
N PRO A 164 31.81 2.26 -11.47
CA PRO A 164 31.26 1.28 -10.52
C PRO A 164 31.76 1.42 -9.07
N GLN A 165 32.90 2.06 -8.84
CA GLN A 165 33.52 2.24 -7.51
C GLN A 165 34.26 3.57 -7.43
N GLY A 166 33.54 4.67 -7.60
CA GLY A 166 34.07 6.03 -7.52
C GLY A 166 33.61 6.76 -6.25
N PRO A 167 34.09 8.00 -6.06
CA PRO A 167 33.72 8.83 -4.92
C PRO A 167 32.21 9.13 -4.91
N ALA A 168 31.67 9.21 -3.70
CA ALA A 168 30.34 9.76 -3.45
C ALA A 168 30.48 11.19 -2.93
N VAL A 169 29.80 12.13 -3.59
CA VAL A 169 29.74 13.54 -3.17
C VAL A 169 28.34 13.81 -2.65
N LEU A 170 28.25 14.12 -1.36
CA LEU A 170 26.99 14.46 -0.69
C LEU A 170 26.82 15.97 -0.55
N SER A 171 25.56 16.40 -0.57
CA SER A 171 25.19 17.78 -0.24
C SER A 171 25.63 18.17 1.17
N THR A 172 25.98 19.44 1.35
CA THR A 172 26.55 19.98 2.60
C THR A 172 25.63 19.85 3.82
N ASN A 173 24.30 19.86 3.61
CA ASN A 173 23.28 19.73 4.66
C ASN A 173 23.26 18.36 5.34
N VAL A 174 23.68 17.30 4.66
CA VAL A 174 23.68 15.92 5.18
C VAL A 174 25.07 15.30 5.27
N ARG A 175 26.11 16.02 4.85
CA ARG A 175 27.48 15.54 4.83
C ARG A 175 27.97 15.06 6.19
N TRP A 176 27.68 15.79 7.26
CA TRP A 176 28.14 15.40 8.61
C TRP A 176 27.55 14.07 9.09
N PRO A 177 26.21 13.87 9.10
CA PRO A 177 25.63 12.59 9.52
C PRO A 177 25.97 11.44 8.57
N LEU A 178 26.10 11.69 7.27
CA LEU A 178 26.34 10.66 6.25
C LEU A 178 27.82 10.44 5.90
N ARG A 179 28.76 11.12 6.58
CA ARG A 179 30.19 11.09 6.27
C ARG A 179 30.78 9.68 6.17
N LYS A 180 30.29 8.74 6.98
CA LYS A 180 30.73 7.33 6.95
C LYS A 180 30.40 6.65 5.61
N LEU A 181 29.33 7.05 4.93
CA LEU A 181 28.95 6.51 3.63
C LEU A 181 29.80 7.08 2.48
N GLU A 182 30.32 8.32 2.59
CA GLU A 182 31.22 8.90 1.56
C GLU A 182 32.47 8.04 1.34
N GLY A 183 32.96 7.37 2.40
CA GLY A 183 34.14 6.50 2.34
C GLY A 183 33.83 5.05 1.96
N CYS A 184 32.56 4.69 1.69
CA CYS A 184 32.19 3.34 1.31
C CYS A 184 32.49 3.11 -0.17
N SER A 185 33.02 1.94 -0.53
CA SER A 185 33.25 1.57 -1.94
C SER A 185 32.01 0.95 -2.60
N ASN A 186 31.01 0.55 -1.82
CA ASN A 186 29.83 -0.14 -2.32
C ASN A 186 28.72 0.87 -2.68
N PRO A 187 28.43 1.10 -3.98
CA PRO A 187 27.43 2.08 -4.40
C PRO A 187 26.03 1.75 -3.87
N THR A 188 25.68 0.46 -3.78
CA THR A 188 24.39 0.01 -3.26
C THR A 188 24.20 0.40 -1.80
N ALA A 189 25.25 0.26 -0.99
CA ALA A 189 25.19 0.63 0.43
C ALA A 189 25.03 2.14 0.61
N ILE A 190 25.67 2.94 -0.24
CA ILE A 190 25.54 4.41 -0.21
C ILE A 190 24.11 4.81 -0.57
N LEU A 191 23.57 4.28 -1.67
CA LEU A 191 22.21 4.58 -2.13
C LEU A 191 21.16 4.17 -1.09
N GLN A 192 21.24 2.95 -0.58
CA GLN A 192 20.33 2.45 0.44
C GLN A 192 20.47 3.23 1.76
N GLY A 193 21.70 3.50 2.20
CA GLY A 193 21.97 4.25 3.42
C GLY A 193 21.42 5.67 3.36
N CYS A 194 21.57 6.36 2.22
CA CYS A 194 21.03 7.70 1.99
C CYS A 194 19.49 7.70 1.96
N TYR A 195 18.89 6.75 1.24
CA TYR A 195 17.42 6.62 1.18
C TYR A 195 16.81 6.33 2.56
N GLU A 196 17.42 5.41 3.32
CA GLU A 196 16.99 5.04 4.66
C GLU A 196 17.21 6.18 5.66
N PHE A 197 18.30 6.92 5.54
CA PHE A 197 18.54 8.09 6.36
C PHE A 197 17.45 9.14 6.14
N ASP A 198 17.11 9.46 4.90
CA ASP A 198 16.05 10.42 4.59
C ASP A 198 14.69 9.96 5.13
N ARG A 199 14.39 8.66 5.00
CA ARG A 199 13.19 8.04 5.57
C ARG A 199 13.13 8.22 7.09
N LEU A 200 14.20 7.90 7.81
CA LEU A 200 14.28 8.01 9.26
C LEU A 200 14.24 9.47 9.73
N ARG A 201 14.93 10.36 9.01
CA ARG A 201 14.91 11.80 9.24
C ARG A 201 13.47 12.31 9.17
N CYS A 202 12.73 12.00 8.10
CA CYS A 202 11.32 12.38 7.96
C CYS A 202 10.43 11.80 9.06
N LYS A 203 10.63 10.53 9.42
CA LYS A 203 9.89 9.89 10.52
C LYS A 203 10.14 10.59 11.86
N ARG A 204 11.39 10.97 12.17
CA ARG A 204 11.74 11.74 13.39
C ARG A 204 10.94 13.03 13.48
N ASP A 205 10.94 13.84 12.42
CA ASP A 205 10.23 15.13 12.47
C ASP A 205 8.71 14.91 12.57
N GLY A 206 8.17 13.86 11.93
CA GLY A 206 6.79 13.45 12.13
C GLY A 206 6.48 13.09 13.59
N ILE A 207 7.37 12.37 14.27
CA ILE A 207 7.23 12.06 15.71
C ILE A 207 7.23 13.35 16.54
N PHE A 208 8.16 14.27 16.27
CA PHE A 208 8.23 15.55 16.99
C PHE A 208 6.98 16.41 16.77
N GLN A 209 6.46 16.45 15.54
CA GLN A 209 5.21 17.15 15.22
C GLN A 209 4.01 16.52 15.94
N GLN A 210 3.91 15.19 15.99
CA GLN A 210 2.85 14.49 16.72
C GLN A 210 2.89 14.74 18.23
N ILE A 211 4.10 14.74 18.82
CA ILE A 211 4.28 15.07 20.24
C ILE A 211 3.82 16.50 20.49
N TRP A 212 4.26 17.44 19.65
CA TRP A 212 3.87 18.84 19.76
C TRP A 212 2.34 19.01 19.67
N SER A 213 1.70 18.45 18.64
CA SER A 213 0.26 18.57 18.45
C SER A 213 -0.54 18.04 19.64
N SER A 214 -0.03 17.00 20.33
CA SER A 214 -0.70 16.46 21.53
C SER A 214 -0.50 17.31 22.79
N LEU A 215 0.51 18.17 22.84
CA LEU A 215 0.89 18.97 24.02
C LEU A 215 0.53 20.44 23.90
N GLN A 216 0.29 20.95 22.68
CA GLN A 216 -0.05 22.34 22.42
C GLN A 216 -1.26 22.83 23.23
N ALA A 217 -2.30 22.00 23.36
CA ALA A 217 -3.49 22.32 24.15
C ALA A 217 -3.25 22.40 25.68
N LYS A 218 -2.08 21.96 26.16
CA LYS A 218 -1.74 21.83 27.59
C LYS A 218 -0.80 22.94 28.10
N GLY A 219 -0.58 23.98 27.29
CA GLY A 219 0.29 25.11 27.65
C GLY A 219 1.78 24.76 27.75
N VAL A 220 2.20 23.65 27.15
CA VAL A 220 3.61 23.29 27.01
C VAL A 220 4.20 24.09 25.85
N SER A 221 5.39 24.64 26.02
CA SER A 221 6.15 25.29 24.93
C SER A 221 7.19 24.33 24.37
N HIS A 222 7.56 24.50 23.10
CA HIS A 222 8.48 23.59 22.43
C HIS A 222 9.52 24.33 21.57
N ARG A 223 10.67 23.67 21.37
CA ARG A 223 11.71 24.08 20.44
C ARG A 223 12.30 22.84 19.80
N ILE A 224 12.27 22.79 18.48
CA ILE A 224 12.92 21.74 17.69
C ILE A 224 14.22 22.33 17.13
N SER A 225 15.33 21.64 17.37
CA SER A 225 16.65 22.01 16.85
C SER A 225 17.35 20.74 16.36
N GLY A 226 17.21 20.45 15.06
CA GLY A 226 17.82 19.27 14.45
C GLY A 226 17.29 17.97 15.05
N SER A 227 18.15 17.23 15.76
CA SER A 227 17.81 15.96 16.44
C SER A 227 17.22 16.15 17.85
N LEU A 228 17.14 17.38 18.35
CA LEU A 228 16.70 17.69 19.71
C LEU A 228 15.30 18.32 19.70
N LEU A 229 14.39 17.74 20.48
CA LEU A 229 13.11 18.31 20.87
C LEU A 229 13.18 18.70 22.34
N SER A 230 13.07 20.00 22.61
CA SER A 230 12.97 20.55 23.97
C SER A 230 11.54 20.94 24.24
N LEU A 231 10.96 20.44 25.33
CA LEU A 231 9.62 20.73 25.81
C LEU A 231 9.75 21.36 27.19
N TRP A 232 9.11 22.50 27.44
CA TRP A 232 9.12 23.12 28.76
C TRP A 232 7.76 23.65 29.19
N ARG A 233 7.54 23.60 30.49
CA ARG A 233 6.38 24.17 31.17
C ARG A 233 6.81 24.56 32.58
N ASN A 234 6.63 25.83 32.94
CA ASN A 234 7.13 26.39 34.19
C ASN A 234 8.63 26.08 34.34
N ASP A 235 9.03 25.50 35.47
CA ASP A 235 10.41 25.15 35.81
C ASP A 235 10.89 23.80 35.25
N LEU A 236 10.02 23.06 34.57
CA LEU A 236 10.31 21.72 34.05
C LEU A 236 10.67 21.78 32.57
N LEU A 237 11.79 21.15 32.21
CA LEU A 237 12.29 21.02 30.84
C LEU A 237 12.59 19.55 30.54
N LEU A 238 11.89 18.98 29.56
CA LEU A 238 12.14 17.65 29.01
C LEU A 238 12.85 17.79 27.66
N GLN A 239 14.02 17.17 27.54
CA GLN A 239 14.80 17.11 26.32
C GLN A 239 14.76 15.69 25.74
N LEU A 240 14.31 15.56 24.50
CA LEU A 240 14.29 14.32 23.74
C LEU A 240 15.25 14.45 22.56
N ARG A 241 16.30 13.63 22.53
CA ARG A 241 17.31 13.63 21.47
C ARG A 241 17.18 12.34 20.67
N LEU A 242 16.72 12.45 19.42
CA LEU A 242 16.61 11.35 18.47
C LEU A 242 17.74 11.46 17.43
N GLU A 243 18.81 10.71 17.66
CA GLU A 243 19.98 10.66 16.79
C GLU A 243 19.84 9.55 15.76
N ILE A 244 20.33 9.83 14.55
CA ILE A 244 20.43 8.84 13.49
C ILE A 244 21.92 8.64 13.26
N GLU A 245 22.44 7.48 13.63
CA GLU A 245 23.84 7.11 13.44
C GLU A 245 23.95 6.03 12.37
N ILE A 246 24.91 6.14 11.48
CA ILE A 246 25.23 5.06 10.54
C ILE A 246 26.18 4.09 11.23
N LYS A 247 25.69 2.87 11.45
CA LYS A 247 26.49 1.74 11.91
C LYS A 247 26.60 0.74 10.77
N ASP A 248 27.83 0.44 10.40
CA ASP A 248 28.17 -0.41 9.25
C ASP A 248 27.61 0.17 7.93
N LEU A 249 26.44 -0.30 7.50
CA LEU A 249 25.83 0.05 6.20
C LEU A 249 24.39 0.58 6.33
N PHE A 250 23.80 0.55 7.53
CA PHE A 250 22.40 0.97 7.74
C PHE A 250 22.30 2.02 8.85
N PRO A 251 21.44 3.04 8.68
CA PRO A 251 21.21 4.02 9.71
C PRO A 251 20.40 3.41 10.87
N GLN A 252 20.87 3.61 12.09
CA GLN A 252 20.24 3.23 13.35
C GLN A 252 19.77 4.48 14.10
N THR A 253 18.66 4.35 14.84
CA THR A 253 18.11 5.45 15.62
C THR A 253 18.31 5.24 17.10
N HIS A 254 18.81 6.25 17.79
CA HIS A 254 18.94 6.26 19.25
C HIS A 254 18.11 7.39 19.84
N LEU A 255 17.21 7.06 20.77
CA LEU A 255 16.41 8.03 21.50
C LEU A 255 16.91 8.17 22.95
N GLN A 256 17.27 9.39 23.32
CA GLN A 256 17.68 9.75 24.67
C GLN A 256 16.72 10.77 25.27
N ALA A 257 16.34 10.59 26.53
CA ALA A 257 15.53 11.54 27.29
C ALA A 257 16.31 12.08 28.49
N ARG A 258 16.20 13.39 28.72
CA ARG A 258 16.75 14.08 29.90
C ARG A 258 15.71 15.03 30.46
N LEU A 259 15.47 14.98 31.77
CA LEU A 259 14.55 15.87 32.46
C LEU A 259 15.34 16.83 33.35
N PHE A 260 14.95 18.10 33.31
CA PHE A 260 15.55 19.17 34.10
C PHE A 260 14.46 19.85 34.92
N LYS A 261 14.80 20.23 36.15
CA LYS A 261 13.98 21.06 37.02
C LYS A 261 14.84 22.22 37.53
N ASN A 262 14.41 23.47 37.31
CA ASN A 262 15.20 24.66 37.63
C ASN A 262 16.62 24.58 37.05
N GLU A 263 16.72 24.20 35.76
CA GLU A 263 17.98 24.01 35.02
C GLU A 263 18.91 22.91 35.55
N LYS A 264 18.53 22.20 36.62
CA LYS A 264 19.30 21.08 37.15
C LYS A 264 18.82 19.77 36.54
N PRO A 265 19.71 18.92 35.98
CA PRO A 265 19.34 17.61 35.48
C PRO A 265 18.88 16.73 36.66
N LEU A 266 17.74 16.08 36.49
CA LEU A 266 17.24 15.09 37.43
C LEU A 266 17.90 13.74 37.11
N SER A 267 18.77 13.29 38.00
CA SER A 267 19.37 11.95 37.94
C SER A 267 18.46 10.86 38.52
N SER A 268 17.50 11.24 39.37
CA SER A 268 16.46 10.35 39.88
C SER A 268 15.09 10.99 39.66
N PRO A 269 14.11 10.24 39.11
CA PRO A 269 14.21 8.88 38.58
C PRO A 269 15.05 8.78 37.28
N ASP A 270 15.52 7.58 36.93
CA ASP A 270 16.20 7.33 35.65
C ASP A 270 15.18 7.39 34.50
N VAL A 271 15.04 8.58 33.95
CA VAL A 271 14.10 8.91 32.86
C VAL A 271 14.37 8.05 31.62
N GLN A 272 15.62 7.68 31.37
CA GLN A 272 15.98 6.88 30.20
C GLN A 272 15.44 5.44 30.32
N ARG A 273 15.55 4.83 31.51
CA ARG A 273 14.98 3.50 31.76
C ARG A 273 13.46 3.52 31.66
N ILE A 274 12.81 4.55 32.22
CA ILE A 274 11.36 4.71 32.11
C ILE A 274 10.94 4.83 30.65
N LEU A 275 11.62 5.66 29.87
CA LEU A 275 11.37 5.80 28.45
C LEU A 275 11.51 4.45 27.72
N GLN A 276 12.58 3.69 27.99
CA GLN A 276 12.79 2.39 27.36
C GLN A 276 11.68 1.39 27.70
N GLY A 277 11.24 1.32 28.97
CA GLY A 277 10.10 0.49 29.37
C GLY A 277 8.81 0.89 28.65
N LEU A 278 8.49 2.20 28.64
CA LEU A 278 7.31 2.71 27.94
C LEU A 278 7.35 2.46 26.43
N MET A 279 8.52 2.54 25.81
CA MET A 279 8.70 2.22 24.39
C MET A 279 8.52 0.72 24.10
N GLN A 280 8.95 -0.15 25.01
CA GLN A 280 8.77 -1.60 24.86
C GLN A 280 7.30 -2.01 25.01
N GLU A 281 6.57 -1.37 25.93
CA GLU A 281 5.16 -1.68 26.18
C GLU A 281 4.21 -1.06 25.15
N TYR A 282 4.37 0.22 24.84
CA TYR A 282 3.41 0.98 24.04
C TYR A 282 3.90 1.32 22.62
N GLY A 283 5.15 0.99 22.30
CA GLY A 283 5.81 1.42 21.06
C GLY A 283 6.38 2.85 21.15
N VAL A 284 7.12 3.25 20.11
CA VAL A 284 7.92 4.50 20.13
C VAL A 284 7.07 5.75 20.35
N VAL A 285 6.08 6.00 19.47
CA VAL A 285 5.29 7.23 19.50
C VAL A 285 4.48 7.31 20.80
N ARG A 286 3.76 6.24 21.14
CA ARG A 286 2.89 6.24 22.31
C ARG A 286 3.69 6.26 23.61
N GLY A 287 4.78 5.51 23.69
CA GLY A 287 5.66 5.52 24.86
C GLY A 287 6.24 6.90 25.16
N VAL A 288 6.69 7.63 24.13
CA VAL A 288 7.18 9.00 24.29
C VAL A 288 6.07 9.96 24.72
N LEU A 289 4.86 9.80 24.16
CA LEU A 289 3.71 10.61 24.57
C LEU A 289 3.32 10.38 26.02
N GLU A 290 3.29 9.14 26.49
CA GLU A 290 2.99 8.85 27.90
C GLU A 290 4.07 9.40 28.83
N LEU A 291 5.35 9.35 28.44
CA LEU A 291 6.41 10.03 29.19
C LEU A 291 6.15 11.54 29.29
N CYS A 292 5.81 12.20 28.17
CA CYS A 292 5.51 13.62 28.16
C CYS A 292 4.28 13.96 29.03
N ARG A 293 3.28 13.08 29.05
CA ARG A 293 2.10 13.24 29.91
C ARG A 293 2.50 13.16 31.38
N SER A 294 3.24 12.14 31.78
CA SER A 294 3.73 11.98 33.15
C SER A 294 4.63 13.13 33.64
N CYS A 295 5.32 13.84 32.73
CA CYS A 295 6.15 15.00 33.09
C CYS A 295 5.37 16.32 33.18
N PHE A 296 4.31 16.50 32.39
CA PHE A 296 3.67 17.81 32.22
C PHE A 296 2.19 17.85 32.61
N ILE A 297 1.57 16.72 32.98
CA ILE A 297 0.16 16.57 33.37
C ILE A 297 0.10 15.90 34.72
#